data_AF-A0A699XEZ3-F1
#
_entry.id   AF-A0A699XEZ3-F1
#
_cell.length_a   1.000
_cell.length_b   1.000
_cell.length_c   1.000
_cell.angle_alpha   90.00
_cell.angle_beta   90.00
_cell.angle_gamma   90.00
#
_symmetry.space_group_name_H-M   'P 1'
#
loop_
_entity.id
_entity.type
_entity.pdbx_description
1 polymer ?
#
loop_
_entity_poly.entity_id
_entity_poly.type
_entity_poly.pdbx_seq_one_letter_code
_entity_poly.pdbx_strand_id
1 'polypeptide(L)'
;TKTEKYVKKGFPIFLAHITMKEVEDKSEKKRLEDVPIVRDFPEVFPEDLPGLPPIRPVKFQIDLVPSAAPVARAPYRLAPSEMKE
;
A
#
# COMPACT_ATOMS: atom_id res chain seq x y z
N THR A 1 32.67 -15.80 30.98
CA THR A 1 31.66 -14.75 30.66
C THR A 1 31.04 -14.19 31.93
N LYS A 2 30.48 -12.95 31.95
CA LYS A 2 29.88 -12.34 33.16
C LYS A 2 28.89 -13.31 33.84
N THR A 3 28.06 -14.00 33.07
CA THR A 3 27.10 -15.02 33.52
C THR A 3 27.73 -16.13 34.39
N GLU A 4 28.83 -16.77 33.95
CA GLU A 4 29.50 -17.84 34.71
C GLU A 4 30.02 -17.38 36.07
N LYS A 5 30.45 -16.11 36.18
CA LYS A 5 30.89 -15.53 37.46
C LYS A 5 29.75 -15.40 38.46
N TYR A 6 28.52 -15.13 38.00
CA TYR A 6 27.33 -15.06 38.86
C TYR A 6 26.81 -16.46 39.22
N VAL A 7 26.92 -17.44 38.30
CA VAL A 7 26.64 -18.86 38.60
C VAL A 7 27.54 -19.34 39.74
N LYS A 8 28.85 -19.12 39.63
CA LYS A 8 29.83 -19.54 40.66
C LYS A 8 29.64 -18.84 42.02
N LYS A 9 28.95 -17.69 42.04
CA LYS A 9 28.62 -16.94 43.26
C LYS A 9 27.27 -17.31 43.86
N GLY A 10 26.57 -18.30 43.31
CA GLY A 10 25.29 -18.78 43.82
C GLY A 10 24.11 -17.84 43.59
N PHE A 11 24.23 -16.87 42.67
CA PHE A 11 23.10 -15.99 42.34
C PHE A 11 22.08 -16.70 41.45
N PRO A 12 20.77 -16.50 41.68
CA PRO A 12 19.74 -17.00 40.77
C PRO A 12 19.86 -16.29 39.42
N ILE A 13 19.80 -17.07 38.33
CA ILE A 13 19.88 -16.58 36.95
C ILE A 13 18.62 -17.02 36.22
N PHE A 14 18.02 -16.09 35.49
CA PHE A 14 16.82 -16.33 34.68
C PHE A 14 17.19 -16.26 33.20
N LEU A 15 16.77 -17.28 32.45
CA LEU A 15 16.88 -17.31 31.00
C LEU A 15 15.49 -17.08 30.41
N ALA A 16 15.31 -15.95 29.73
CA ALA A 16 14.10 -15.68 28.96
C ALA A 16 14.33 -16.10 27.52
N HIS A 17 13.54 -17.07 27.06
CA HIS A 17 13.49 -17.43 25.64
C HIS A 17 12.25 -16.77 25.03
N ILE A 18 12.46 -15.75 24.20
CA ILE A 18 11.38 -15.08 23.48
C ILE A 18 11.24 -15.79 22.12
N THR A 19 10.08 -16.38 21.89
CA THR A 19 9.70 -16.87 20.56
C THR A 19 8.66 -15.94 19.98
N MET A 20 8.94 -15.41 18.79
CA MET A 20 7.91 -14.77 17.99
C MET A 20 7.03 -15.91 17.46
N LYS A 21 5.90 -16.13 18.12
CA LYS A 21 4.83 -16.88 17.49
C LYS A 21 4.21 -15.91 16.51
N GLU A 22 4.47 -16.11 15.22
CA GLU A 22 3.58 -15.57 14.21
C GLU A 22 2.21 -16.11 14.59
N VAL A 23 1.40 -15.26 15.22
CA VAL A 23 -0.03 -15.47 15.19
C VAL A 23 -0.33 -15.26 13.72
N GLU A 24 -0.32 -16.36 12.97
CA GLU A 24 -1.12 -16.44 11.76
C GLU A 24 -2.51 -16.06 12.24
N ASP A 25 -2.83 -14.79 12.05
CA ASP A 25 -4.17 -14.30 12.17
C ASP A 25 -4.96 -15.20 11.24
N LYS A 26 -5.71 -16.15 11.81
CA LYS A 26 -6.55 -17.09 11.07
C LYS A 26 -7.73 -16.37 10.42
N SER A 27 -7.73 -15.03 10.39
CA SER A 27 -8.27 -14.35 9.23
C SER A 27 -7.43 -14.78 8.03
N GLU A 28 -7.87 -15.87 7.40
CA GLU A 28 -7.69 -16.09 5.96
C GLU A 28 -7.74 -14.69 5.33
N LYS A 29 -6.59 -14.22 4.83
CA LYS A 29 -6.41 -12.81 4.45
C LYS A 29 -7.54 -12.48 3.49
N LYS A 30 -8.59 -11.81 3.98
CA LYS A 30 -9.81 -11.58 3.21
C LYS A 30 -9.38 -10.87 1.94
N ARG A 31 -9.49 -11.57 0.82
CA ARG A 31 -9.08 -11.03 -0.46
C ARG A 31 -10.21 -10.16 -0.98
N LEU A 32 -9.91 -9.24 -1.88
CA LEU A 32 -10.96 -8.44 -2.52
C LEU A 32 -11.90 -9.36 -3.32
N GLU A 33 -11.35 -10.44 -3.86
CA GLU A 33 -12.08 -11.52 -4.50
C GLU A 33 -13.05 -12.28 -3.58
N ASP A 34 -13.04 -12.08 -2.25
CA ASP A 34 -14.04 -12.69 -1.35
C ASP A 34 -15.33 -11.85 -1.28
N VAL A 35 -15.29 -10.61 -1.76
CA VAL A 35 -16.46 -9.72 -1.77
C VAL A 35 -17.42 -10.15 -2.89
N PRO A 36 -18.70 -10.47 -2.60
CA PRO A 36 -19.63 -10.99 -3.60
C PRO A 36 -19.73 -10.12 -4.86
N ILE A 37 -19.77 -8.79 -4.71
CA ILE A 37 -19.87 -7.89 -5.86
C ILE A 37 -18.61 -7.88 -6.74
N VAL A 38 -17.44 -8.16 -6.18
CA VAL A 38 -16.19 -8.25 -6.96
C VAL A 38 -16.16 -9.56 -7.73
N ARG A 39 -16.61 -10.66 -7.10
CA ARG A 39 -16.75 -11.98 -7.74
C ARG A 39 -17.74 -12.00 -8.88
N ASP A 40 -18.87 -11.31 -8.71
CA ASP A 40 -19.94 -11.27 -9.71
C ASP A 40 -19.57 -10.39 -10.92
N PHE A 41 -18.60 -9.47 -10.77
CA PHE A 41 -18.20 -8.51 -11.80
C PHE A 41 -16.66 -8.42 -11.97
N PRO A 42 -15.97 -9.51 -12.35
CA PRO A 42 -14.51 -9.53 -12.45
C PRO A 42 -13.97 -8.58 -13.52
N GLU A 43 -14.75 -8.31 -14.58
CA GLU A 43 -14.37 -7.37 -15.65
C GLU A 43 -14.43 -5.89 -15.22
N VAL A 44 -15.20 -5.56 -14.18
CA VAL A 44 -15.34 -4.18 -13.66
C VAL A 44 -14.28 -3.88 -12.62
N PHE A 45 -13.77 -4.91 -11.95
CA PHE A 45 -12.72 -4.83 -10.94
C PHE A 45 -11.46 -5.60 -11.35
N PRO A 46 -10.83 -5.26 -12.50
CA PRO A 46 -9.57 -5.88 -12.87
C PRO A 46 -8.46 -5.46 -11.90
N GLU A 47 -7.46 -6.33 -11.75
CA GLU A 47 -6.28 -6.04 -10.91
C GLU A 47 -5.50 -4.81 -11.42
N ASP A 48 -5.45 -4.64 -12.74
CA ASP A 48 -4.90 -3.48 -13.43
C ASP A 48 -5.97 -2.72 -14.24
N LEU A 49 -5.87 -1.38 -14.27
CA LEU A 49 -6.82 -0.56 -15.03
C LEU A 49 -6.62 -0.73 -16.55
N PRO A 50 -7.70 -0.86 -17.35
CA PRO A 50 -7.63 -1.14 -18.81
C PRO A 50 -7.17 0.05 -19.67
N GLY A 51 -6.53 1.06 -19.06
CA GLY A 51 -6.09 2.28 -19.74
C GLY A 51 -7.21 3.32 -19.89
N LEU A 52 -7.08 4.18 -20.90
CA LEU A 52 -8.07 5.23 -21.14
C LEU A 52 -9.38 4.64 -21.66
N PRO A 53 -10.53 5.17 -21.22
CA PRO A 53 -11.81 4.72 -21.75
C PRO A 53 -11.90 5.00 -23.27
N PRO A 54 -12.70 4.22 -24.01
CA PRO A 54 -12.96 4.48 -25.42
C PRO A 54 -13.45 5.91 -25.65
N ILE A 55 -13.23 6.43 -26.87
CA ILE A 55 -13.74 7.74 -27.27
C ILE A 55 -15.26 7.73 -27.10
N ARG A 56 -15.75 8.57 -26.19
CA ARG A 56 -17.19 8.75 -25.96
C ARG A 56 -17.74 9.77 -26.96
N PRO A 57 -18.98 9.58 -27.45
CA PRO A 57 -19.64 10.56 -28.32
C PRO A 57 -19.96 11.87 -27.59
N VAL A 58 -19.97 11.85 -26.25
CA VAL A 58 -20.17 13.03 -25.41
C VAL A 58 -18.83 13.72 -25.19
N LYS A 59 -18.76 14.99 -25.55
CA LYS A 59 -17.64 15.88 -25.21
C LYS A 59 -17.86 16.43 -23.81
N PHE A 60 -16.88 16.28 -22.94
CA PHE A 60 -16.86 16.96 -21.64
C PHE A 60 -16.39 18.40 -21.87
N GLN A 61 -17.20 19.37 -21.43
CA GLN A 61 -16.85 20.78 -21.43
C GLN A 61 -16.47 21.18 -20.00
N ILE A 62 -15.40 21.96 -19.85
CA ILE A 62 -15.03 22.57 -18.58
C ILE A 62 -15.50 24.02 -18.63
N ASP A 63 -16.59 24.30 -17.92
CA ASP A 63 -17.10 25.66 -17.79
C ASP A 63 -16.29 26.39 -16.72
N LEU A 64 -15.73 27.53 -17.12
CA LEU A 64 -15.00 28.41 -16.21
C LEU A 64 -15.95 29.44 -15.61
N VAL A 65 -15.74 29.76 -14.34
CA VAL A 65 -16.37 30.94 -13.73
C VAL A 65 -15.93 32.18 -14.54
N PRO A 66 -16.83 33.13 -14.84
CA PRO A 66 -16.46 34.36 -15.53
C PRO A 66 -15.26 35.02 -14.86
N SER A 67 -14.28 35.44 -15.66
CA SER A 67 -12.99 36.02 -15.24
C SER A 67 -11.93 35.06 -14.68
N ALA A 68 -12.14 33.74 -14.74
CA ALA A 68 -11.07 32.80 -14.41
C ALA A 68 -9.94 32.86 -15.45
N ALA A 69 -8.71 33.08 -15.00
CA ALA A 69 -7.51 33.05 -15.83
C ALA A 69 -6.85 31.66 -15.82
N PRO A 70 -6.23 31.21 -16.93
CA PRO A 70 -5.43 29.99 -16.94
C PRO A 70 -4.29 30.06 -15.92
N VAL A 71 -4.02 28.95 -15.23
CA VAL A 71 -2.92 28.85 -14.26
C VAL A 71 -1.77 28.09 -14.90
N ALA A 72 -0.60 28.72 -14.97
CA ALA A 72 0.66 28.07 -15.32
C ALA A 72 1.54 27.95 -14.07
N ARG A 73 2.06 26.75 -13.80
CA ARG A 73 3.03 26.49 -12.73
C ARG A 73 4.18 25.66 -13.27
N ALA A 74 5.40 25.93 -12.80
CA ALA A 74 6.54 25.10 -13.14
C ALA A 74 6.35 23.66 -12.58
N PRO A 75 6.76 22.62 -13.31
CA PRO A 75 6.78 21.26 -12.78
C PRO A 75 7.64 21.16 -11.51
N TYR A 76 7.30 20.24 -10.62
CA TYR A 76 8.18 19.91 -9.50
C TYR A 76 9.46 19.24 -9.99
N ARG A 77 10.54 19.39 -9.22
CA ARG A 77 11.79 18.67 -9.50
C ARG A 77 11.61 17.20 -9.14
N LEU A 78 11.74 16.34 -10.14
CA LEU A 78 11.76 14.88 -9.98
C LEU A 78 13.21 14.39 -9.90
N ALA A 79 13.43 13.25 -9.25
CA ALA A 79 14.74 12.60 -9.27
C ALA A 79 15.01 12.02 -10.68
N PRO A 80 16.28 11.88 -11.11
CA PRO A 80 16.60 11.31 -12.42
C PRO A 80 16.00 9.92 -12.67
N SER A 81 15.79 9.12 -11.62
CA SER A 81 15.15 7.79 -11.70
C SER A 81 13.67 7.85 -12.06
N GLU A 82 12.98 8.94 -11.72
CA GLU A 82 11.55 9.15 -12.00
C GLU A 82 11.32 9.83 -13.36
N MET A 83 12.37 10.45 -13.93
CA MET A 83 12.33 11.06 -15.26
C MET A 83 12.50 10.04 -16.40
N LYS A 84 12.72 8.76 -16.08
CA LYS A 84 12.92 7.70 -17.05
C LYS A 84 11.56 7.11 -17.44
N GLU A 85 11.26 7.17 -18.74
CA GLU A 85 10.10 6.51 -19.36
C GLU A 85 10.27 4.99 -19.40
#